data_AF-A0A849D7V4-F1
#
_entry.id   AF-A0A849D7V4-F1
#
_cell.length_a   1.000
_cell.length_b   1.000
_cell.length_c   1.000
_cell.angle_alpha   90.00
_cell.angle_beta   90.00
_cell.angle_gamma   90.00
#
_symmetry.space_group_name_H-M   'P 1'
#
loop_
_entity.id
_entity.type
_entity.pdbx_description
1 polymer ?
#
loop_
_entity_poly.entity_id
_entity_poly.type
_entity_poly.pdbx_seq_one_letter_code
_entity_poly.pdbx_strand_id
1 'polypeptide(L)'
;MDKNLKRMATMHRMQVAGLELFYEQGYYNTSIDDILKSLELSKGAFYYHFQSKEDFFISIIQNLIVQKVYGTLIEPIEGKENPLVVIEKCLDDSLQKAEHNQMDYGFVLNNFLTEFNGRNETISRYLRDILKVWEVNIISLLQKGKSDGFVARHVHSDAVASFLISSYMGIRTLMVEGNARMLRYNYMSQLKSYLNSLAQKELA
;
A
#
# COMPACT_ATOMS: atom_id res chain seq x y z
N MET A 1 13.48 21.37 23.41
CA MET A 1 13.70 20.57 22.19
C MET A 1 13.68 19.06 22.48
N ASP A 2 14.41 18.57 23.50
CA ASP A 2 14.57 17.14 23.82
C ASP A 2 13.26 16.40 24.25
N LYS A 3 12.37 17.03 25.02
CA LYS A 3 11.10 16.39 25.45
C LYS A 3 10.13 16.07 24.29
N ASN A 4 10.05 16.93 23.28
CA ASN A 4 9.18 16.69 22.12
C ASN A 4 9.71 15.57 21.22
N LEU A 5 11.04 15.49 21.06
CA LEU A 5 11.69 14.40 20.32
C LEU A 5 11.45 13.05 21.00
N LYS A 6 11.67 12.96 22.32
CA LYS A 6 11.36 11.74 23.10
C LYS A 6 9.90 11.34 22.98
N ARG A 7 8.98 12.33 23.03
CA ARG A 7 7.54 12.10 22.85
C ARG A 7 7.23 11.49 21.47
N MET A 8 7.73 12.10 20.39
CA MET A 8 7.52 11.57 19.04
C MET A 8 8.12 10.18 18.86
N ALA A 9 9.30 9.91 19.43
CA ALA A 9 9.92 8.60 19.39
C ALA A 9 9.08 7.53 20.10
N THR A 10 8.54 7.84 21.29
CA THR A 10 7.63 6.91 22.00
C THR A 10 6.35 6.67 21.22
N MET A 11 5.76 7.71 20.63
CA MET A 11 4.58 7.60 19.77
C MET A 11 4.85 6.67 18.58
N HIS A 12 5.95 6.89 17.88
CA HIS A 12 6.34 6.07 16.72
C HIS A 12 6.60 4.61 17.13
N ARG A 13 7.26 4.37 18.27
CA ARG A 13 7.46 3.01 18.80
C ARG A 13 6.12 2.31 19.08
N MET A 14 5.16 3.02 19.68
CA MET A 14 3.80 2.48 19.86
C MET A 14 3.19 2.12 18.51
N GLN A 15 3.23 3.03 17.53
CA GLN A 15 2.65 2.79 16.20
C GLN A 15 3.25 1.58 15.48
N VAL A 16 4.57 1.41 15.53
CA VAL A 16 5.25 0.27 14.90
C VAL A 16 4.85 -1.04 15.57
N ALA A 17 4.94 -1.14 16.89
CA ALA A 17 4.55 -2.36 17.61
C ALA A 17 3.05 -2.65 17.48
N GLY A 18 2.22 -1.60 17.45
CA GLY A 18 0.79 -1.72 17.19
C GLY A 18 0.50 -2.26 15.80
N LEU A 19 1.18 -1.74 14.77
CA LEU A 19 1.05 -2.22 13.40
C LEU A 19 1.44 -3.70 13.30
N GLU A 20 2.57 -4.10 13.90
CA GLU A 20 3.03 -5.49 13.93
C GLU A 20 2.00 -6.41 14.60
N LEU A 21 1.53 -6.06 15.80
CA LEU A 21 0.56 -6.91 16.52
C LEU A 21 -0.80 -6.96 15.83
N PHE A 22 -1.32 -5.84 15.31
CA PHE A 22 -2.57 -5.83 14.54
C PHE A 22 -2.44 -6.63 13.25
N TYR A 23 -1.27 -6.60 12.62
CA TYR A 23 -0.98 -7.38 11.45
C TYR A 23 -0.99 -8.90 11.76
N GLU A 24 -0.31 -9.31 12.84
CA GLU A 24 -0.17 -10.73 13.19
C GLU A 24 -1.44 -11.37 13.76
N GLN A 25 -2.19 -10.63 14.56
CA GLN A 25 -3.28 -11.17 15.37
C GLN A 25 -4.67 -10.68 14.91
N GLY A 26 -4.71 -9.68 14.03
CA GLY A 26 -5.90 -8.95 13.64
C GLY A 26 -6.23 -7.83 14.63
N TYR A 27 -6.69 -6.70 14.10
CA TYR A 27 -7.15 -5.57 14.91
C TYR A 27 -8.11 -5.99 16.01
N TYR A 28 -9.13 -6.82 15.72
CA TYR A 28 -10.16 -7.12 16.74
C TYR A 28 -9.68 -7.99 17.90
N ASN A 29 -8.58 -8.75 17.74
CA ASN A 29 -8.06 -9.66 18.77
C ASN A 29 -6.94 -9.04 19.62
N THR A 30 -6.30 -7.96 19.16
CA THR A 30 -5.20 -7.31 19.90
C THR A 30 -5.72 -6.23 20.84
N SER A 31 -5.39 -6.28 22.12
CA SER A 31 -5.70 -5.17 23.04
C SER A 31 -4.58 -4.12 23.08
N ILE A 32 -4.91 -2.90 23.52
CA ILE A 32 -3.88 -1.88 23.81
C ILE A 32 -2.91 -2.36 24.90
N ASP A 33 -3.38 -3.19 25.83
CA ASP A 33 -2.54 -3.74 26.89
C ASP A 33 -1.49 -4.71 26.35
N ASP A 34 -1.80 -5.47 25.30
CA ASP A 34 -0.84 -6.36 24.66
C ASP A 34 0.28 -5.55 23.99
N ILE A 35 -0.07 -4.45 23.33
CA ILE A 35 0.88 -3.53 22.68
C ILE A 35 1.75 -2.81 23.71
N LEU A 36 1.17 -2.37 24.83
CA LEU A 36 1.93 -1.67 25.86
C LEU A 36 2.87 -2.61 26.63
N LYS A 37 2.44 -3.86 26.86
CA LYS A 37 3.28 -4.89 27.47
C LYS A 37 4.52 -5.19 26.63
N SER A 38 4.40 -5.28 25.30
CA SER A 38 5.56 -5.54 24.42
C SER A 38 6.58 -4.39 24.41
N LEU A 39 6.17 -3.20 24.84
CA LEU A 39 6.99 -2.00 24.89
C LEU A 39 7.42 -1.58 26.30
N GLU A 40 7.00 -2.32 27.33
CA GLU A 40 7.17 -1.97 28.75
C GLU A 40 6.63 -0.56 29.10
N LEU A 41 5.50 -0.18 28.48
CA LEU A 41 4.86 1.12 28.69
C LEU A 41 3.61 1.01 29.57
N SER A 42 3.27 2.10 30.25
CA SER A 42 2.04 2.18 31.06
C SER A 42 0.84 2.62 30.23
N LYS A 43 -0.38 2.32 30.70
CA LYS A 43 -1.63 2.88 30.13
C LYS A 43 -1.62 4.41 30.07
N GLY A 44 -1.05 5.05 31.10
CA GLY A 44 -0.91 6.51 31.13
C GLY A 44 -0.07 7.06 29.98
N ALA A 45 0.97 6.31 29.56
CA ALA A 45 1.76 6.67 28.38
C ALA A 45 0.92 6.61 27.10
N PHE A 46 0.05 5.62 26.93
CA PHE A 46 -0.84 5.54 25.77
C PHE A 46 -1.83 6.71 25.71
N TYR A 47 -2.57 6.94 26.80
CA TYR A 47 -3.60 7.98 26.85
C TYR A 47 -3.06 9.41 26.78
N TYR A 48 -1.75 9.58 26.95
CA TYR A 48 -1.07 10.85 26.67
C TYR A 48 -0.97 11.16 25.16
N HIS A 49 -1.10 10.15 24.30
CA HIS A 49 -1.00 10.26 22.84
C HIS A 49 -2.31 10.00 22.11
N PHE A 50 -3.08 9.02 22.57
CA PHE A 50 -4.23 8.51 21.85
C PHE A 50 -5.46 8.41 22.75
N GLN A 51 -6.62 8.76 22.21
CA GLN A 51 -7.88 8.75 22.96
C GLN A 51 -8.53 7.36 22.98
N SER A 52 -8.25 6.54 21.97
CA SER A 52 -8.83 5.22 21.82
C SER A 52 -7.93 4.33 20.95
N LYS A 53 -8.27 3.04 20.90
CA LYS A 53 -7.63 2.09 19.97
C LYS A 53 -7.91 2.44 18.50
N GLU A 54 -9.10 2.96 18.19
CA GLU A 54 -9.44 3.42 16.85
C GLU A 54 -8.60 4.65 16.46
N ASP A 55 -8.49 5.64 17.34
CA ASP A 55 -7.65 6.84 17.14
C ASP A 55 -6.17 6.46 16.94
N PHE A 56 -5.69 5.52 17.76
CA PHE A 56 -4.35 4.96 17.61
C PHE A 56 -4.14 4.29 16.25
N PHE A 57 -5.10 3.47 15.80
CA PHE A 57 -5.00 2.79 14.52
C PHE A 57 -5.10 3.75 13.33
N ILE A 58 -5.97 4.77 13.40
CA ILE A 58 -6.01 5.85 12.40
C ILE A 58 -4.64 6.55 12.32
N SER A 59 -4.01 6.79 13.46
CA SER A 59 -2.66 7.37 13.49
C SER A 59 -1.60 6.46 12.85
N ILE A 60 -1.70 5.14 13.03
CA ILE A 60 -0.87 4.15 12.31
C ILE A 60 -1.10 4.25 10.80
N ILE A 61 -2.36 4.31 10.35
CA ILE A 61 -2.69 4.44 8.93
C ILE A 61 -2.00 5.68 8.35
N GLN A 62 -2.18 6.84 8.99
CA GLN A 62 -1.68 8.13 8.52
C GLN A 62 -0.15 8.22 8.51
N ASN A 63 0.51 7.70 9.55
CA ASN A 63 1.96 7.90 9.71
C ASN A 63 2.80 6.78 9.10
N LEU A 64 2.27 5.56 9.01
CA LEU A 64 3.04 4.40 8.56
C LEU A 64 2.50 3.86 7.23
N ILE A 65 1.21 3.53 7.15
CA ILE A 65 0.65 2.84 5.98
C ILE A 65 0.64 3.77 4.76
N VAL A 66 0.19 5.03 4.92
CA VAL A 66 0.22 6.05 3.85
C VAL A 66 1.65 6.22 3.32
N GLN A 67 2.63 6.41 4.21
CA GLN A 67 4.02 6.63 3.82
C GLN A 67 4.61 5.43 3.08
N LYS A 68 4.32 4.22 3.57
CA LYS A 68 4.78 2.99 2.94
C LYS A 68 4.20 2.82 1.54
N VAL A 69 2.89 3.04 1.38
CA VAL A 69 2.21 2.93 0.08
C VAL A 69 2.72 4.01 -0.87
N TYR A 70 2.84 5.24 -0.40
CA TYR A 70 3.32 6.35 -1.20
C TYR A 70 4.73 6.10 -1.76
N GLY A 71 5.71 5.83 -0.90
CA GLY A 71 7.09 5.60 -1.34
C GLY A 71 7.30 4.31 -2.15
N THR A 72 6.35 3.37 -2.10
CA THR A 72 6.48 2.10 -2.83
C THR A 72 5.74 2.10 -4.17
N LEU A 73 4.58 2.77 -4.25
CA LEU A 73 3.64 2.60 -5.37
C LEU A 73 3.23 3.92 -6.05
N ILE A 74 3.54 5.07 -5.45
CA ILE A 74 3.13 6.39 -5.95
C ILE A 74 4.35 7.22 -6.33
N GLU A 75 5.27 7.47 -5.40
CA GLU A 75 6.51 8.22 -5.65
C GLU A 75 7.28 7.67 -6.87
N PRO A 76 7.45 6.34 -7.07
CA PRO A 76 8.22 5.83 -8.22
C PRO A 76 7.58 6.11 -9.58
N ILE A 77 6.29 6.45 -9.62
CA ILE A 77 5.54 6.71 -10.84
C ILE A 77 5.31 8.21 -11.09
N GLU A 78 5.76 9.08 -10.18
CA GLU A 78 5.72 10.54 -10.32
C GLU A 78 6.83 10.99 -11.28
N GLY A 79 6.51 11.14 -12.57
CA GLY A 79 7.53 11.49 -13.57
C GLY A 79 7.01 11.95 -14.94
N LYS A 80 7.94 12.15 -15.88
CA LYS A 80 7.65 12.46 -17.30
C LYS A 80 8.08 11.34 -18.26
N GLU A 81 8.40 10.18 -17.73
CA GLU A 81 8.86 9.03 -18.51
C GLU A 81 7.68 8.28 -19.14
N ASN A 82 7.97 7.29 -19.99
CA ASN A 82 6.95 6.43 -20.56
C ASN A 82 6.17 5.72 -19.44
N PRO A 83 4.87 5.99 -19.28
CA PRO A 83 4.08 5.51 -18.15
C PRO A 83 4.02 3.97 -18.07
N LEU A 84 4.02 3.28 -19.21
CA LEU A 84 3.94 1.82 -19.26
C LEU A 84 5.21 1.19 -18.68
N VAL A 85 6.38 1.75 -19.01
CA VAL A 85 7.68 1.28 -18.50
C VAL A 85 7.81 1.56 -17.01
N VAL A 86 7.40 2.76 -16.57
CA VAL A 86 7.50 3.15 -15.15
C VAL A 86 6.54 2.33 -14.28
N ILE A 87 5.32 2.05 -14.76
CA ILE A 87 4.39 1.15 -14.07
C ILE A 87 4.96 -0.27 -13.99
N GLU A 88 5.46 -0.83 -15.10
CA GLU A 88 6.09 -2.16 -15.11
C GLU A 88 7.18 -2.25 -14.05
N LYS A 89 8.12 -1.29 -14.05
CA LYS A 89 9.24 -1.25 -13.12
C LYS A 89 8.79 -1.07 -11.67
N CYS A 90 7.87 -0.14 -11.41
CA CYS A 90 7.36 0.11 -10.06
C CYS A 90 6.74 -1.15 -9.45
N LEU A 91 5.91 -1.87 -10.23
CA LEU A 91 5.28 -3.10 -9.75
C LEU A 91 6.29 -4.24 -9.57
N ASP A 92 7.27 -4.40 -10.47
CA ASP A 92 8.33 -5.42 -10.31
C ASP A 92 9.20 -5.15 -9.07
N ASP A 93 9.67 -3.91 -8.90
CA ASP A 93 10.48 -3.49 -7.76
C ASP A 93 9.73 -3.72 -6.42
N SER A 94 8.43 -3.42 -6.41
CA SER A 94 7.58 -3.67 -5.25
C SER A 94 7.41 -5.17 -4.95
N LEU A 95 7.19 -6.00 -5.98
CA LEU A 95 7.04 -7.45 -5.82
C LEU A 95 8.36 -8.13 -5.45
N GLN A 96 9.49 -7.69 -6.00
CA GLN A 96 10.82 -8.21 -5.66
C GLN A 96 11.19 -7.97 -4.20
N LYS A 97 10.84 -6.79 -3.66
CA LYS A 97 11.00 -6.49 -2.22
C LYS A 97 10.16 -7.44 -1.37
N ALA A 98 8.97 -7.80 -1.84
CA ALA A 98 8.05 -8.70 -1.15
C ALA A 98 8.60 -10.13 -1.03
N GLU A 99 9.32 -10.61 -2.04
CA GLU A 99 9.90 -11.97 -2.04
C GLU A 99 10.83 -12.24 -0.86
N HIS A 100 11.48 -11.19 -0.35
CA HIS A 100 12.54 -11.29 0.66
C HIS A 100 12.14 -10.73 2.02
N ASN A 101 10.93 -10.16 2.15
CA ASN A 101 10.51 -9.47 3.35
C ASN A 101 9.30 -10.18 3.98
N GLN A 102 9.54 -10.91 5.07
CA GLN A 102 8.49 -11.60 5.82
C GLN A 102 7.43 -10.61 6.32
N MET A 103 7.80 -9.36 6.64
CA MET A 103 6.88 -8.31 7.07
C MET A 103 6.07 -7.66 5.92
N ASP A 104 6.26 -8.10 4.68
CA ASP A 104 5.52 -7.60 3.50
C ASP A 104 4.29 -8.45 3.15
N TYR A 105 3.86 -9.28 4.10
CA TYR A 105 2.74 -10.21 4.00
C TYR A 105 1.51 -9.68 3.23
N GLY A 106 1.40 -10.01 1.95
CA GLY A 106 0.13 -9.89 1.23
C GLY A 106 -0.32 -8.47 0.90
N PHE A 107 0.52 -7.46 1.15
CA PHE A 107 0.20 -6.03 1.12
C PHE A 107 -0.70 -5.63 2.30
N VAL A 108 -0.09 -5.13 3.38
CA VAL A 108 -0.72 -4.72 4.65
C VAL A 108 -2.03 -3.94 4.48
N LEU A 109 -2.09 -3.03 3.50
CA LEU A 109 -3.30 -2.27 3.19
C LEU A 109 -4.47 -3.20 2.80
N ASN A 110 -4.25 -4.22 1.98
CA ASN A 110 -5.28 -5.17 1.56
C ASN A 110 -5.85 -5.99 2.72
N ASN A 111 -4.98 -6.42 3.63
CA ASN A 111 -5.40 -7.21 4.80
C ASN A 111 -6.35 -6.39 5.68
N PHE A 112 -5.98 -5.14 6.00
CA PHE A 112 -6.84 -4.27 6.79
C PHE A 112 -8.11 -3.85 6.03
N LEU A 113 -8.04 -3.58 4.73
CA LEU A 113 -9.25 -3.31 3.93
C LEU A 113 -10.27 -4.44 4.06
N THR A 114 -9.79 -5.69 4.01
CA THR A 114 -10.64 -6.88 4.17
C THR A 114 -11.14 -7.03 5.61
N GLU A 115 -10.27 -6.85 6.60
CA GLU A 115 -10.62 -6.98 8.02
C GLU A 115 -11.69 -5.97 8.46
N PHE A 116 -11.62 -4.73 7.99
CA PHE A 116 -12.54 -3.66 8.38
C PHE A 116 -13.79 -3.55 7.50
N ASN A 117 -13.84 -4.27 6.37
CA ASN A 117 -14.95 -4.19 5.42
C ASN A 117 -16.29 -4.47 6.11
N GLY A 118 -17.19 -3.47 6.10
CA GLY A 118 -18.51 -3.56 6.73
C GLY A 118 -18.51 -3.58 8.27
N ARG A 119 -17.36 -3.41 8.93
CA ARG A 119 -17.24 -3.47 10.40
C ARG A 119 -16.89 -2.14 11.06
N ASN A 120 -16.08 -1.31 10.39
CA ASN A 120 -15.73 0.04 10.88
C ASN A 120 -15.65 1.02 9.71
N GLU A 121 -16.66 1.88 9.57
CA GLU A 121 -16.75 2.81 8.45
C GLU A 121 -15.66 3.88 8.46
N THR A 122 -15.28 4.36 9.64
CA THR A 122 -14.26 5.39 9.82
C THR A 122 -12.90 4.88 9.34
N ILE A 123 -12.45 3.74 9.87
CA ILE A 123 -11.18 3.13 9.48
C ILE A 123 -11.21 2.73 8.00
N SER A 124 -12.32 2.15 7.53
CA SER A 124 -12.44 1.76 6.13
C SER A 124 -12.33 2.94 5.18
N ARG A 125 -12.80 4.13 5.58
CA ARG A 125 -12.67 5.36 4.79
C ARG A 125 -11.20 5.73 4.62
N TYR A 126 -10.43 5.80 5.71
CA TYR A 126 -9.01 6.10 5.65
C TYR A 126 -8.22 5.12 4.78
N LEU A 127 -8.51 3.82 4.88
CA LEU A 127 -7.84 2.81 4.04
C LEU A 127 -8.22 2.93 2.57
N ARG A 128 -9.50 3.20 2.26
CA ARG A 128 -9.95 3.42 0.87
C ARG A 128 -9.39 4.70 0.26
N ASP A 129 -9.20 5.75 1.06
CA ASP A 129 -8.61 7.00 0.58
C ASP A 129 -7.18 6.77 0.08
N ILE A 130 -6.41 5.87 0.72
CA ILE A 130 -5.08 5.47 0.24
C ILE A 130 -5.15 4.82 -1.15
N LEU A 131 -6.07 3.86 -1.34
CA LEU A 131 -6.28 3.24 -2.65
C LEU A 131 -6.70 4.28 -3.69
N LYS A 132 -7.56 5.23 -3.30
CA LYS A 132 -8.05 6.26 -4.21
C LYS A 132 -6.93 7.18 -4.68
N VAL A 133 -6.03 7.56 -3.77
CA VAL A 133 -4.85 8.38 -4.13
C VAL A 133 -3.96 7.60 -5.11
N TRP A 134 -3.73 6.31 -4.88
CA TRP A 134 -2.96 5.49 -5.81
C TRP A 134 -3.62 5.39 -7.19
N GLU A 135 -4.93 5.13 -7.23
CA GLU A 135 -5.72 5.09 -8.46
C GLU A 135 -5.63 6.41 -9.25
N VAL A 136 -5.83 7.54 -8.58
CA VAL A 136 -5.78 8.87 -9.21
C VAL A 136 -4.40 9.14 -9.83
N ASN A 137 -3.31 8.70 -9.18
CA ASN A 137 -1.96 8.87 -9.72
C ASN A 137 -1.73 8.01 -10.97
N ILE A 138 -2.17 6.75 -10.97
CA ILE A 138 -2.11 5.89 -12.18
C ILE A 138 -2.92 6.51 -13.32
N ILE A 139 -4.15 6.95 -13.05
CA ILE A 139 -5.01 7.59 -14.06
C ILE A 139 -4.31 8.82 -14.65
N SER A 140 -3.79 9.70 -13.79
CA SER A 140 -3.12 10.94 -14.21
C SER A 140 -1.90 10.65 -15.09
N LEU A 141 -1.10 9.65 -14.69
CA LEU A 141 0.07 9.20 -15.43
C LEU A 141 -0.31 8.65 -16.82
N LEU A 142 -1.35 7.80 -16.91
CA LEU A 142 -1.82 7.25 -18.17
C LEU A 142 -2.42 8.32 -19.09
N GLN A 143 -3.17 9.28 -18.55
CA GLN A 143 -3.74 10.39 -19.33
C GLN A 143 -2.66 11.28 -19.93
N LYS A 144 -1.62 11.57 -19.16
CA LYS A 144 -0.43 12.26 -19.67
C LYS A 144 0.26 11.43 -20.74
N GLY A 145 0.41 10.12 -20.52
CA GLY A 145 0.91 9.17 -21.50
C GLY A 145 0.21 9.19 -22.85
N LYS A 146 -1.11 9.41 -22.87
CA LYS A 146 -1.87 9.57 -24.11
C LYS A 146 -1.54 10.87 -24.83
N SER A 147 -1.36 11.95 -24.06
CA SER A 147 -0.99 13.27 -24.59
C SER A 147 0.41 13.25 -25.19
N ASP A 148 1.33 12.54 -24.55
CA ASP A 148 2.72 12.39 -24.96
C ASP A 148 2.92 11.32 -26.05
N GLY A 149 1.85 10.60 -26.44
CA GLY A 149 1.89 9.59 -27.50
C GLY A 149 2.44 8.22 -27.09
N PHE A 150 2.65 7.96 -25.80
CA PHE A 150 3.05 6.64 -25.31
C PHE A 150 1.89 5.65 -25.19
N VAL A 151 0.71 6.13 -24.79
CA VAL A 151 -0.48 5.31 -24.56
C VAL A 151 -1.52 5.56 -25.65
N ALA A 152 -2.15 4.50 -26.15
CA ALA A 152 -3.12 4.63 -27.23
C ALA A 152 -4.35 5.46 -26.81
N ARG A 153 -4.82 6.35 -27.70
CA ARG A 153 -5.91 7.30 -27.40
C ARG A 153 -7.23 6.64 -26.95
N HIS A 154 -7.52 5.44 -27.43
CA HIS A 154 -8.75 4.70 -27.13
C HIS A 154 -8.72 3.96 -25.78
N VAL A 155 -7.57 3.90 -25.10
CA VAL A 155 -7.44 3.21 -23.81
C VAL A 155 -8.25 3.97 -22.75
N HIS A 156 -9.00 3.25 -21.90
CA HIS A 156 -9.72 3.85 -20.77
C HIS A 156 -8.83 3.84 -19.52
N SER A 157 -8.31 5.01 -19.13
CA SER A 157 -7.28 5.10 -18.07
C SER A 157 -7.78 4.65 -16.70
N ASP A 158 -9.05 4.92 -16.40
CA ASP A 158 -9.78 4.46 -15.21
C ASP A 158 -9.87 2.93 -15.17
N ALA A 159 -10.31 2.29 -16.26
CA ALA A 159 -10.39 0.84 -16.35
C ALA A 159 -9.02 0.16 -16.19
N VAL A 160 -7.97 0.74 -16.80
CA VAL A 160 -6.60 0.24 -16.64
C VAL A 160 -6.14 0.39 -15.18
N ALA A 161 -6.39 1.54 -14.55
CA ALA A 161 -6.00 1.75 -13.15
C ALA A 161 -6.67 0.73 -12.21
N SER A 162 -7.97 0.51 -12.36
CA SER A 162 -8.68 -0.50 -11.56
C SER A 162 -8.16 -1.92 -11.81
N PHE A 163 -7.84 -2.28 -13.06
CA PHE A 163 -7.25 -3.58 -13.38
C PHE A 163 -5.85 -3.76 -12.76
N LEU A 164 -4.98 -2.74 -12.85
CA LEU A 164 -3.63 -2.77 -12.28
C LEU A 164 -3.68 -2.91 -10.76
N ILE A 165 -4.54 -2.14 -10.08
CA ILE A 165 -4.69 -2.21 -8.62
C ILE A 165 -5.20 -3.59 -8.20
N SER A 166 -6.27 -4.07 -8.86
CA SER A 166 -6.88 -5.36 -8.52
C SER A 166 -5.91 -6.52 -8.75
N SER A 167 -5.21 -6.53 -9.89
CA SER A 167 -4.25 -7.59 -10.24
C SER A 167 -3.02 -7.56 -9.33
N TYR A 168 -2.52 -6.38 -8.97
CA TYR A 168 -1.43 -6.23 -7.99
C TYR A 168 -1.83 -6.72 -6.59
N MET A 169 -2.98 -6.31 -6.08
CA MET A 169 -3.47 -6.77 -4.77
C MET A 169 -3.69 -8.29 -4.75
N GLY A 170 -4.21 -8.84 -5.85
CA GLY A 170 -4.39 -10.28 -6.04
C GLY A 170 -3.07 -11.05 -6.03
N ILE A 171 -2.08 -10.65 -6.84
CA ILE A 171 -0.80 -11.36 -6.87
C ILE A 171 -0.07 -11.27 -5.53
N ARG A 172 -0.12 -10.11 -4.86
CA ARG A 172 0.47 -9.94 -3.53
C ARG A 172 -0.10 -10.93 -2.53
N THR A 173 -1.42 -11.15 -2.57
CA THR A 173 -2.10 -12.14 -1.73
C THR A 173 -1.63 -13.56 -2.04
N LEU A 174 -1.56 -13.94 -3.32
CA LEU A 174 -1.11 -15.27 -3.74
C LEU A 174 0.35 -15.55 -3.38
N MET A 175 1.21 -14.53 -3.37
CA MET A 175 2.63 -14.66 -3.04
C MET A 175 2.90 -14.99 -1.56
N VAL A 176 1.93 -14.82 -0.66
CA VAL A 176 2.12 -15.09 0.79
C VAL A 176 2.29 -16.59 1.07
N GLU A 177 1.46 -17.43 0.45
CA GLU A 177 1.43 -18.88 0.70
C GLU A 177 2.00 -19.70 -0.47
N GLY A 178 2.37 -19.05 -1.57
CA GLY A 178 2.83 -19.70 -2.80
C GLY A 178 4.34 -19.60 -3.04
N ASN A 179 4.78 -20.18 -4.16
CA ASN A 179 6.14 -19.95 -4.67
C ASN A 179 6.24 -18.51 -5.20
N ALA A 180 6.56 -17.56 -4.31
CA ALA A 180 6.57 -16.13 -4.57
C ALA A 180 7.38 -15.77 -5.84
N ARG A 181 8.52 -16.44 -6.05
CA ARG A 181 9.38 -16.24 -7.22
C ARG A 181 8.70 -16.62 -8.53
N MET A 182 8.07 -17.80 -8.56
CA MET A 182 7.35 -18.28 -9.75
C MET A 182 6.10 -17.42 -10.02
N LEU A 183 5.37 -17.05 -8.96
CA LEU A 183 4.18 -16.20 -9.05
C LEU A 183 4.52 -14.81 -9.58
N ARG A 184 5.56 -14.16 -9.04
CA ARG A 184 6.07 -12.89 -9.55
C ARG A 184 6.45 -13.01 -11.02
N TYR A 185 7.24 -14.02 -11.39
CA TYR A 185 7.66 -14.22 -12.78
C TYR A 185 6.46 -14.32 -13.75
N ASN A 186 5.47 -15.16 -13.41
CA ASN A 186 4.28 -15.34 -14.23
C ASN A 186 3.45 -14.06 -14.33
N TYR A 187 3.24 -13.37 -13.21
CA TYR A 187 2.53 -12.11 -13.16
C TYR A 187 3.22 -11.03 -14.00
N MET A 188 4.53 -10.85 -13.83
CA MET A 188 5.29 -9.83 -14.56
C MET A 188 5.30 -10.09 -16.07
N SER A 189 5.37 -11.36 -16.49
CA SER A 189 5.26 -11.75 -17.90
C SER A 189 3.92 -11.30 -18.51
N GLN A 190 2.80 -11.56 -17.81
CA GLN A 190 1.48 -11.16 -18.30
C GLN A 190 1.24 -9.65 -18.19
N LEU A 191 1.69 -9.02 -17.10
CA LEU A 191 1.60 -7.58 -16.91
C LEU A 191 2.32 -6.85 -18.06
N LYS A 192 3.52 -7.29 -18.43
CA LYS A 192 4.28 -6.70 -19.53
C LYS A 192 3.55 -6.84 -20.87
N SER A 193 3.01 -8.02 -21.17
CA SER A 193 2.21 -8.25 -22.38
C SER A 193 0.99 -7.33 -22.43
N TYR A 194 0.29 -7.21 -21.30
CA TYR A 194 -0.85 -6.32 -21.16
C TYR A 194 -0.47 -4.86 -21.36
N LEU A 195 0.56 -4.35 -20.67
CA LEU A 195 1.01 -2.96 -20.80
C LEU A 195 1.43 -2.63 -22.23
N ASN A 196 2.15 -3.54 -22.91
CA ASN A 196 2.52 -3.37 -24.32
C ASN A 196 1.29 -3.27 -25.25
N SER A 197 0.19 -3.94 -24.92
CA SER A 197 -1.05 -3.83 -25.70
C SER A 197 -1.71 -2.45 -25.62
N LEU A 198 -1.38 -1.67 -24.58
CA LEU A 198 -1.89 -0.31 -24.37
C LEU A 198 -1.07 0.75 -25.12
N ALA A 199 0.10 0.40 -25.64
CA ALA A 199 0.99 1.34 -26.30
C ALA A 199 0.37 1.91 -27.58
N GLN A 200 0.61 3.19 -27.85
CA GLN A 200 0.24 3.78 -29.13
C GLN A 200 1.11 3.13 -30.22
N LYS A 201 0.48 2.42 -31.15
CA LYS A 201 1.16 1.91 -32.34
C LYS A 201 1.34 3.06 -33.33
N GLU A 202 2.52 3.19 -33.90
CA GLU A 202 2.69 3.99 -35.11
C GLU A 202 1.82 3.38 -36.22
N LEU A 203 1.05 4.21 -36.90
CA LEU A 203 0.36 3.80 -38.13
C LEU A 203 1.46 3.49 -39.15
N ALA A 204 1.63 2.21 -39.48
CA ALA A 204 2.43 1.78 -40.61
C ALA A 204 1.85 2.30 -41.94
#